data_AF-A0A1N7JMU2-F1
#
_entry.id   AF-A0A1N7JMU2-F1
#
_cell.length_a   1.000
_cell.length_b   1.000
_cell.length_c   1.000
_cell.angle_alpha   90.00
_cell.angle_beta   90.00
_cell.angle_gamma   90.00
#
_symmetry.space_group_name_H-M   'P 1'
#
loop_
_entity.id
_entity.type
_entity.pdbx_description
1 polymer ?
#
loop_
_entity_poly.entity_id
_entity_poly.type
_entity_poly.pdbx_seq_one_letter_code
_entity_poly.pdbx_strand_id
1 'polypeptide(L)'
;MGRMELSQRLDLAKLGLDPDLVPEDTDNDDKAVAAEGSTMAQLASLFAKVGAVEDAEAVSAEDTFDSLGVDSLTRIELAVRAEEHFGVRVDADTLDPASTVGEMAAFFSDNTANTDSTR
;
A
#
# COMPACT_ATOMS: atom_id res chain seq x y z
N MET A 1 -23.68 51.03 -17.09
CA MET A 1 -23.92 50.20 -15.91
C MET A 1 -22.73 49.29 -15.72
N GLY A 2 -21.98 49.44 -14.64
CA GLY A 2 -20.87 48.55 -14.34
C GLY A 2 -20.43 48.71 -12.91
N ARG A 3 -20.10 47.57 -12.30
CA ARG A 3 -19.30 47.35 -11.08
C ARG A 3 -19.88 47.87 -9.75
N MET A 4 -20.54 46.97 -9.03
CA MET A 4 -20.48 46.90 -7.57
C MET A 4 -20.13 45.46 -7.19
N GLU A 5 -18.86 45.09 -7.38
CA GLU A 5 -18.30 43.90 -6.74
C GLU A 5 -18.11 44.27 -5.26
N LEU A 6 -18.90 43.64 -4.38
CA LEU A 6 -18.80 43.73 -2.93
C LEU A 6 -17.47 43.12 -2.46
N SER A 7 -16.39 43.88 -2.56
CA SER A 7 -15.13 43.56 -1.88
C SER A 7 -15.26 43.91 -0.40
N GLN A 8 -15.94 43.04 0.37
CA GLN A 8 -15.75 43.00 1.81
C GLN A 8 -14.34 42.45 2.05
N ARG A 9 -13.42 43.36 2.28
CA ARG A 9 -12.03 43.11 2.66
C ARG A 9 -12.06 42.35 4.00
N LEU A 10 -11.87 41.04 3.95
CA LEU A 10 -11.78 40.20 5.14
C LEU A 10 -10.44 40.52 5.83
N ASP A 11 -10.50 41.27 6.93
CA ASP A 11 -9.33 41.54 7.76
C ASP A 11 -8.89 40.26 8.49
N LEU A 12 -7.94 39.54 7.87
CA LEU A 12 -7.31 38.33 8.43
C LEU A 12 -6.53 38.58 9.74
N ALA A 13 -6.32 39.85 10.13
CA ALA A 13 -5.60 40.21 11.35
C ALA A 13 -6.37 39.89 12.66
N LYS A 14 -7.62 39.41 12.57
CA LYS A 14 -8.41 38.98 13.74
C LYS A 14 -8.45 37.47 13.94
N LEU A 15 -7.81 36.68 13.06
CA LEU A 15 -7.63 35.26 13.32
C LEU A 15 -6.41 35.12 14.22
N GLY A 16 -6.64 35.16 15.53
CA GLY A 16 -5.61 35.01 16.57
C GLY A 16 -4.93 33.65 16.45
N LEU A 17 -3.90 33.60 15.61
CA LEU A 17 -3.04 32.45 15.44
C LEU A 17 -1.83 32.69 16.35
N ASP A 18 -1.86 32.07 17.53
CA ASP A 18 -0.71 31.99 18.42
C ASP A 18 0.45 31.34 17.64
N PRO A 19 1.61 32.02 17.46
CA PRO A 19 2.74 31.49 16.72
C PRO A 19 3.47 30.33 17.43
N ASP A 20 2.96 29.91 18.60
CA ASP A 20 3.47 28.81 19.40
C ASP A 20 2.63 27.52 19.22
N LEU A 21 1.54 27.58 18.46
CA LEU A 21 0.83 26.39 17.98
C LEU A 21 1.41 25.96 16.64
N VAL A 22 2.68 25.56 16.67
CA VAL A 22 3.22 24.68 15.65
C VAL A 22 2.50 23.35 15.86
N PRO A 23 1.65 22.87 14.93
CA PRO A 23 1.24 21.47 14.99
C PRO A 23 2.51 20.64 14.97
N GLU A 24 2.66 19.74 15.94
CA GLU A 24 3.78 18.79 15.95
C GLU A 24 3.78 18.03 14.62
N ASP A 25 4.75 18.36 13.76
CA ASP A 25 5.09 17.62 12.56
C ASP A 25 5.63 16.23 12.94
N THR A 26 4.74 15.32 13.27
CA THR A 26 4.93 13.86 13.31
C THR A 26 3.53 13.28 13.15
N ASP A 27 3.13 12.76 12.00
CA ASP A 27 3.83 11.70 11.31
C ASP A 27 4.22 12.11 9.89
N ASN A 28 5.54 12.11 9.68
CA ASN A 28 6.08 11.88 8.36
C ASN A 28 5.56 10.52 7.92
N ASP A 29 4.49 10.52 7.12
CA ASP A 29 4.13 9.44 6.21
C ASP A 29 5.38 9.18 5.36
N ASP A 30 6.23 8.32 5.89
CA ASP A 30 7.50 7.87 5.35
C ASP A 30 7.18 6.98 4.13
N LYS A 31 6.64 7.61 3.09
CA LYS A 31 6.33 7.07 1.77
C LYS A 31 7.58 6.68 0.98
N ALA A 32 8.69 6.41 1.67
CA ALA A 32 9.98 6.13 1.06
C ALA A 32 10.84 5.10 1.84
N VAL A 33 10.26 4.27 2.71
CA VAL A 33 10.98 3.08 3.27
C VAL A 33 10.47 1.72 2.76
N ALA A 34 9.40 1.69 1.95
CA ALA A 34 8.82 0.43 1.45
C ALA A 34 9.65 -0.30 0.36
N ALA A 35 10.85 0.17 0.05
CA ALA A 35 11.73 -0.45 -0.94
C ALA A 35 12.72 -1.47 -0.35
N GLU A 36 12.91 -1.54 0.98
CA GLU A 36 13.82 -2.50 1.63
C GLU A 36 13.14 -3.37 2.71
N GLY A 37 11.80 -3.47 2.66
CA GLY A 37 11.07 -4.47 3.44
C GLY A 37 11.29 -5.87 2.86
N SER A 38 11.27 -6.90 3.71
CA SER A 38 11.25 -8.30 3.28
C SER A 38 10.14 -8.55 2.25
N THR A 39 10.26 -9.60 1.43
CA THR A 39 9.20 -9.98 0.46
C THR A 39 7.82 -10.06 1.11
N MET A 40 7.77 -10.45 2.39
CA MET A 40 6.57 -10.43 3.23
C MET A 40 5.96 -9.02 3.35
N ALA A 41 6.75 -8.01 3.72
CA ALA A 41 6.28 -6.63 3.85
C ALA A 41 5.81 -6.05 2.51
N GLN A 42 6.49 -6.41 1.41
CA GLN A 42 6.10 -6.02 0.07
C GLN A 42 4.76 -6.65 -0.33
N LEU A 43 4.58 -7.94 -0.06
CA LEU A 43 3.33 -8.66 -0.31
C LEU A 43 2.18 -8.12 0.56
N ALA A 44 2.43 -7.83 1.83
CA ALA A 44 1.47 -7.18 2.73
C ALA A 44 1.03 -5.80 2.20
N SER A 45 1.96 -5.00 1.68
CA SER A 45 1.63 -3.73 1.03
C SER A 45 0.74 -3.92 -0.21
N LEU A 46 0.92 -5.00 -0.97
CA LEU A 46 0.06 -5.31 -2.10
C LEU A 46 -1.36 -5.66 -1.66
N PHE A 47 -1.53 -6.45 -0.59
CA PHE A 47 -2.85 -6.74 -0.03
C PHE A 47 -3.61 -5.47 0.37
N ALA A 48 -2.93 -4.52 1.03
CA ALA A 48 -3.54 -3.24 1.37
C ALA A 48 -3.94 -2.43 0.12
N LYS A 49 -3.10 -2.44 -0.92
CA LYS A 49 -3.37 -1.72 -2.18
C LYS A 49 -4.56 -2.28 -2.97
N VAL A 50 -4.83 -3.58 -2.86
CA VAL A 50 -6.01 -4.23 -3.49
C VAL A 50 -7.23 -4.25 -2.57
N GLY A 51 -7.13 -3.65 -1.38
CA GLY A 51 -8.23 -3.59 -0.42
C GLY A 51 -8.58 -4.92 0.24
N ALA A 52 -7.67 -5.91 0.20
CA ALA A 52 -7.84 -7.16 0.95
C ALA A 52 -7.71 -6.94 2.46
N VAL A 53 -6.84 -6.01 2.87
CA VAL A 53 -6.65 -5.61 4.27
C VAL A 53 -6.65 -4.10 4.39
N GLU A 54 -7.02 -3.59 5.56
CA GLU A 54 -6.97 -2.15 5.85
C GLU A 54 -5.53 -1.68 6.10
N ASP A 55 -4.75 -2.50 6.83
CA ASP A 55 -3.37 -2.20 7.22
C ASP A 55 -2.42 -3.35 6.85
N ALA A 56 -1.32 -3.02 6.18
CA ALA A 56 -0.30 -4.02 5.81
C ALA A 56 0.40 -4.63 7.04
N GLU A 57 0.47 -3.91 8.15
CA GLU A 57 1.07 -4.39 9.40
C GLU A 57 0.22 -5.45 10.11
N ALA A 58 -1.07 -5.54 9.78
CA ALA A 58 -1.96 -6.56 10.33
C ALA A 58 -1.76 -7.95 9.70
N VAL A 59 -1.00 -8.04 8.60
CA VAL A 59 -0.78 -9.28 7.85
C VAL A 59 0.32 -10.12 8.50
N SER A 60 -0.04 -11.33 8.93
CA SER A 60 0.90 -12.33 9.45
C SER A 60 1.27 -13.38 8.41
N ALA A 61 2.45 -14.00 8.56
CA ALA A 61 2.91 -15.03 7.63
C ALA A 61 2.05 -16.30 7.64
N GLU A 62 1.31 -16.53 8.73
CA GLU A 62 0.41 -17.67 8.94
C GLU A 62 -1.03 -17.42 8.46
N ASP A 63 -1.37 -16.19 8.11
CA ASP A 63 -2.68 -15.87 7.53
C ASP A 63 -2.82 -16.50 6.16
N THR A 64 -4.02 -17.00 5.86
CA THR A 64 -4.36 -17.49 4.52
C THR A 64 -5.04 -16.40 3.71
N PHE A 65 -5.04 -16.57 2.39
CA PHE A 65 -5.69 -15.61 1.50
C PHE A 65 -7.20 -15.55 1.75
N ASP A 66 -7.81 -16.70 2.06
CA ASP A 66 -9.22 -16.79 2.45
C ASP A 66 -9.49 -16.09 3.80
N SER A 67 -8.60 -16.22 4.80
CA SER A 67 -8.78 -15.56 6.10
C SER A 67 -8.65 -14.04 6.02
N LEU A 68 -7.87 -13.54 5.06
CA LEU A 68 -7.76 -12.12 4.74
C LEU A 68 -8.91 -11.62 3.84
N GLY A 69 -9.89 -12.45 3.50
CA GLY A 69 -11.02 -12.05 2.68
C GLY A 69 -10.68 -11.81 1.21
N VAL A 70 -9.58 -12.39 0.72
CA VAL A 70 -9.15 -12.26 -0.69
C VAL A 70 -10.06 -13.09 -1.58
N ASP A 71 -11.06 -12.44 -2.18
CA ASP A 71 -11.97 -13.07 -3.13
C ASP A 71 -11.32 -13.28 -4.52
N SER A 72 -12.06 -13.90 -5.45
CA SER A 72 -11.57 -14.20 -6.80
C SER A 72 -11.18 -12.97 -7.62
N LEU A 73 -11.91 -11.86 -7.53
CA LEU A 73 -11.57 -10.63 -8.26
C LEU A 73 -10.33 -9.98 -7.65
N THR A 74 -10.30 -9.90 -6.31
CA THR A 74 -9.15 -9.38 -5.56
C THR A 74 -7.89 -10.20 -5.84
N ARG A 75 -7.98 -11.53 -5.98
CA ARG A 75 -6.87 -12.39 -6.40
C ARG A 75 -6.36 -12.09 -7.80
N ILE A 76 -7.24 -11.87 -8.77
CA ILE A 76 -6.82 -11.51 -10.14
C ILE A 76 -6.05 -10.18 -10.11
N GLU A 77 -6.55 -9.20 -9.36
CA GLU A 77 -5.89 -7.90 -9.22
C GLU A 77 -4.56 -7.98 -8.48
N LEU A 78 -4.50 -8.80 -7.43
CA LEU A 78 -3.29 -9.09 -6.67
C LEU A 78 -2.24 -9.78 -7.54
N ALA A 79 -2.65 -10.77 -8.34
CA ALA A 79 -1.76 -11.46 -9.28
C ALA A 79 -1.08 -10.46 -10.20
N VAL A 80 -1.86 -9.63 -10.91
CA VAL A 80 -1.32 -8.60 -11.83
C VAL A 80 -0.33 -7.67 -11.12
N ARG A 81 -0.68 -7.13 -9.95
CA ARG A 81 0.22 -6.23 -9.21
C ARG A 81 1.47 -6.93 -8.68
N ALA A 82 1.34 -8.18 -8.24
CA ALA A 82 2.47 -8.96 -7.76
C ALA A 82 3.42 -9.31 -8.92
N GLU A 83 2.90 -9.63 -10.11
CA GLU A 83 3.71 -9.79 -11.31
C GLU A 83 4.46 -8.51 -11.68
N GLU A 84 3.78 -7.36 -11.66
CA GLU A 84 4.40 -6.05 -11.95
C GLU A 84 5.46 -5.66 -10.90
N HIS A 85 5.21 -5.98 -9.62
CA HIS A 85 6.08 -5.59 -8.51
C HIS A 85 7.30 -6.51 -8.36
N PHE A 86 7.11 -7.84 -8.48
CA PHE A 86 8.18 -8.83 -8.32
C PHE A 86 8.80 -9.30 -9.63
N GLY A 87 8.16 -9.06 -10.78
CA GLY A 87 8.62 -9.56 -12.08
C GLY A 87 8.47 -11.09 -12.24
N VAL A 88 7.75 -11.75 -11.33
CA VAL A 88 7.49 -13.20 -11.34
C VAL A 88 6.11 -13.44 -11.92
N ARG A 89 5.96 -14.38 -12.86
CA ARG A 89 4.63 -14.76 -13.39
C ARG A 89 3.81 -15.50 -12.34
N VAL A 90 2.59 -15.02 -12.09
CA VAL A 90 1.65 -15.55 -11.12
C VAL A 90 0.24 -15.42 -11.67
N ASP A 91 -0.48 -16.53 -11.74
CA ASP A 91 -1.88 -16.57 -12.11
C ASP A 91 -2.77 -16.71 -10.87
N ALA A 92 -4.07 -16.46 -11.01
CA ALA A 92 -5.05 -16.61 -9.92
C ALA A 92 -5.12 -18.05 -9.37
N ASP A 93 -4.75 -19.05 -10.18
CA ASP A 93 -4.65 -20.45 -9.76
C ASP A 93 -3.41 -20.72 -8.88
N THR A 94 -2.34 -19.93 -9.03
CA THR A 94 -1.15 -19.98 -8.16
C THR A 94 -1.46 -19.37 -6.79
N LEU A 95 -2.34 -18.37 -6.76
CA LEU A 95 -2.87 -17.76 -5.53
C LEU A 95 -4.00 -18.62 -4.96
N ASP A 96 -3.66 -19.79 -4.42
CA ASP A 96 -4.60 -20.66 -3.72
C ASP A 96 -5.14 -19.95 -2.47
N PRO A 97 -6.47 -19.84 -2.28
CA PRO A 97 -7.08 -19.24 -1.08
C PRO A 97 -6.59 -19.87 0.23
N ALA A 98 -6.21 -21.15 0.22
CA ALA A 98 -5.74 -21.88 1.39
C ALA A 98 -4.24 -21.68 1.66
N SER A 99 -3.47 -21.15 0.70
CA SER A 99 -2.05 -20.86 0.91
C SER A 99 -1.88 -19.73 1.91
N THR A 100 -0.80 -19.81 2.68
CA THR A 100 -0.42 -18.75 3.62
C THR A 100 0.33 -17.63 2.93
N VAL A 101 0.29 -16.44 3.52
CA VAL A 101 1.06 -15.29 3.04
C VAL A 101 2.57 -15.58 3.07
N GLY A 102 3.04 -16.29 4.10
CA GLY A 102 4.45 -16.68 4.24
C GLY A 102 4.92 -17.61 3.12
N GLU A 103 4.10 -18.61 2.75
CA GLU A 103 4.40 -19.50 1.61
C GLU A 103 4.50 -18.71 0.30
N MET A 104 3.59 -17.76 0.09
CA MET A 104 3.63 -16.93 -1.11
C MET A 104 4.83 -15.97 -1.11
N ALA A 105 5.18 -15.37 0.04
CA ALA A 105 6.35 -14.53 0.16
C ALA A 105 7.64 -15.30 -0.11
N ALA A 106 7.75 -16.55 0.34
CA ALA A 106 8.86 -17.44 0.02
C ALA A 106 8.92 -17.75 -1.48
N PHE A 107 7.77 -18.08 -2.10
CA PHE A 107 7.68 -18.29 -3.55
C PHE A 107 8.20 -17.08 -4.34
N PHE A 108 7.79 -15.86 -3.99
CA PHE A 108 8.28 -14.66 -4.65
C PHE A 108 9.77 -14.44 -4.42
N SER A 109 10.26 -14.63 -3.19
CA SER A 109 11.67 -14.48 -2.86
C SER A 109 12.57 -15.44 -3.64
N ASP A 110 12.14 -16.69 -3.83
CA ASP A 110 12.90 -17.69 -4.58
C ASP A 110 12.92 -17.37 -6.09
N ASN A 111 11.79 -16.91 -6.64
CA ASN A 111 11.68 -16.63 -8.07
C ASN A 111 12.31 -15.29 -8.48
N THR A 112 12.29 -14.27 -7.61
CA THR A 112 12.97 -12.99 -7.88
C THR A 112 14.49 -13.19 -7.93
N ALA A 113 15.06 -13.96 -6.99
CA ALA A 113 16.48 -14.28 -6.97
C ALA A 113 16.94 -15.03 -8.24
N ASN A 114 16.10 -15.88 -8.81
CA ASN A 114 16.39 -16.60 -10.06
C ASN A 114 16.31 -15.70 -11.31
N THR A 115 15.52 -14.62 -11.25
CA THR A 115 15.30 -13.73 -12.40
C THR A 115 16.46 -12.74 -12.61
N ASP A 116 17.20 -12.40 -11.55
CA ASP A 116 18.35 -11.48 -11.61
C ASP A 116 19.56 -12.08 -12.34
N SER A 117 19.71 -13.41 -12.34
CA SER A 117 20.89 -14.09 -12.89
C SER A 117 21.02 -14.09 -14.42
N THR A 118 20.11 -13.42 -15.15
CA THR A 118 20.10 -13.36 -16.63
C THR A 118 20.18 -11.93 -17.18
N ARG A 119 20.50 -10.90 -16.37
CA ARG A 119 20.58 -9.51 -16.84
C ARG A 119 21.99 -8.96 -16.95
#